data_AF-A0A7K5GIN9-F1
#
_entry.id   AF-A0A7K5GIN9-F1
#
_cell.length_a   1.000
_cell.length_b   1.000
_cell.length_c   1.000
_cell.angle_alpha   90.00
_cell.angle_beta   90.00
_cell.angle_gamma   90.00
#
_symmetry.space_group_name_H-M   'P 1'
#
loop_
_entity.id
_entity.type
_entity.pdbx_description
1 polymer ?
#
loop_
_entity_poly.entity_id
_entity_poly.type
_entity_poly.pdbx_seq_one_letter_code
_entity_poly.pdbx_strand_id
1 'polypeptide(L)'
;GACTSVPLHPSTAPSYPAEGTHRVEFCADNTEHLDMVLSKIKDIQEISCLTTLPARIEGEEQTRVSLNCSQKALLEVVALLSQNSLLYHKTEILLLQKPLLPHTGMGRLCTLSHPVSLSDIIERIKSHLKLPHIRLALGMGKTLESPVKKAALCAGSGSSVLKGMEADLYLTGEMSHHDILDAVANGISVILCEHSNTERGFLSELRDMLAIHLQNKINIIVSEKDRDPLQVA
;
A
#
# COMPACT_ATOMS: atom_id res chain seq x y z
N GLY A 1 -7.37 24.19 -2.11
CA GLY A 1 -7.82 24.63 -0.76
C GLY A 1 -7.24 23.70 0.28
N ALA A 2 -7.38 24.02 1.56
CA ALA A 2 -6.94 23.12 2.63
C ALA A 2 -7.67 21.78 2.51
N CYS A 3 -6.91 20.67 2.57
CA CYS A 3 -7.46 19.32 2.55
C CYS A 3 -6.55 18.39 3.35
N THR A 4 -7.12 17.27 3.78
CA THR A 4 -6.34 16.12 4.26
C THR A 4 -6.20 15.12 3.12
N SER A 5 -5.08 14.41 3.05
CA SER A 5 -4.88 13.34 2.09
C SER A 5 -4.32 12.08 2.74
N VAL A 6 -4.83 10.92 2.33
CA VAL A 6 -4.36 9.61 2.75
C VAL A 6 -4.16 8.71 1.52
N PRO A 7 -3.21 7.77 1.52
CA PRO A 7 -3.06 6.82 0.43
C PRO A 7 -4.31 5.94 0.28
N LEU A 8 -4.74 5.67 -0.95
CA LEU A 8 -5.84 4.73 -1.23
C LEU A 8 -5.40 3.29 -0.99
N HIS A 9 -4.21 2.95 -1.46
CA HIS A 9 -3.56 1.67 -1.24
C HIS A 9 -2.25 1.89 -0.48
N PRO A 10 -2.25 1.83 0.86
CA PRO A 10 -1.06 2.06 1.67
C PRO A 10 0.06 1.06 1.34
N SER A 11 1.30 1.55 1.26
CA SER A 11 2.48 0.70 1.11
C SER A 11 2.92 0.16 2.46
N THR A 12 3.50 -1.04 2.44
CA THR A 12 4.15 -1.65 3.60
C THR A 12 5.66 -1.46 3.55
N ALA A 13 6.33 -1.62 4.69
CA ALA A 13 7.78 -1.59 4.78
C ALA A 13 8.44 -2.68 3.92
N PRO A 14 9.67 -2.48 3.43
CA PRO A 14 10.35 -3.47 2.60
C PRO A 14 10.60 -4.80 3.33
N SER A 15 10.86 -4.74 4.65
CA SER A 15 11.16 -5.88 5.51
C SER A 15 10.21 -6.01 6.70
N TYR A 16 10.16 -7.22 7.28
CA TYR A 16 9.48 -7.47 8.55
C TYR A 16 10.35 -6.97 9.71
N PRO A 17 9.78 -6.38 10.77
CA PRO A 17 10.55 -5.87 11.90
C PRO A 17 11.41 -6.93 12.61
N ALA A 18 10.98 -8.19 12.60
CA ALA A 18 11.61 -9.26 13.38
C ALA A 18 12.26 -10.35 12.53
N GLU A 19 12.45 -10.08 11.23
CA GLU A 19 12.90 -11.06 10.21
C GLU A 19 11.95 -12.28 10.09
N GLY A 20 11.83 -12.85 8.89
CA GLY A 20 10.85 -13.93 8.64
C GLY A 20 9.40 -13.46 8.45
N THR A 21 8.56 -14.37 7.95
CA THR A 21 7.15 -14.13 7.60
C THR A 21 6.19 -14.72 8.62
N HIS A 22 6.64 -15.66 9.45
CA HIS A 22 5.83 -16.35 10.45
C HIS A 22 6.53 -16.33 11.79
N ARG A 23 5.73 -16.41 12.85
CA ARG A 23 6.18 -16.73 14.20
C ARG A 23 5.58 -18.07 14.62
N VAL A 24 6.42 -18.95 15.13
CA VAL A 24 6.00 -20.22 15.73
C VAL A 24 6.27 -20.15 17.21
N GLU A 25 5.26 -20.43 18.02
CA GLU A 25 5.37 -20.44 19.47
C GLU A 25 4.85 -21.77 20.02
N PHE A 26 5.57 -22.36 20.96
CA PHE A 26 5.12 -23.59 21.63
C PHE A 26 5.68 -23.65 23.05
N CYS A 27 5.04 -24.44 23.91
CA CYS A 27 5.49 -24.65 25.29
C CYS A 27 5.96 -26.09 25.49
N ALA A 28 7.05 -26.25 26.25
CA ALA A 28 7.65 -27.53 26.58
C ALA A 28 7.88 -27.67 28.08
N ASP A 29 7.55 -28.85 28.60
CA ASP A 29 7.54 -29.15 30.04
C ASP A 29 8.81 -29.95 30.47
N ASN A 30 9.56 -30.48 29.50
CA ASN A 30 10.74 -31.32 29.69
C ASN A 30 11.98 -30.70 29.01
N THR A 31 13.03 -30.47 29.78
CA THR A 31 14.29 -29.83 29.34
C THR A 31 15.13 -30.69 28.37
N GLU A 32 15.24 -32.00 28.57
CA GLU A 32 16.06 -32.86 27.70
C GLU A 32 15.47 -33.00 26.29
N HIS A 33 14.16 -33.19 26.18
CA HIS A 33 13.48 -33.24 24.88
C HIS A 33 13.49 -31.87 24.18
N LEU A 34 13.40 -30.79 24.95
CA LEU A 34 13.48 -29.43 24.44
C LEU A 34 14.85 -29.15 23.82
N ASP A 35 15.95 -29.52 24.48
CA ASP A 35 17.31 -29.30 23.96
C ASP A 35 17.55 -30.02 22.63
N MET A 36 17.07 -31.27 22.50
CA MET A 36 17.14 -32.01 21.24
C MET A 36 16.34 -31.30 20.13
N VAL A 37 15.12 -30.84 20.40
CA VAL A 37 14.28 -30.13 19.43
C VAL A 37 14.93 -28.80 19.02
N LEU A 38 15.43 -28.03 19.99
CA LEU A 38 16.10 -26.75 19.74
C LEU A 38 17.38 -26.93 18.92
N SER A 39 18.14 -28.00 19.13
CA SER A 39 19.34 -28.28 18.33
C SER A 39 19.00 -28.46 16.85
N LYS A 40 17.98 -29.27 16.55
CA LYS A 40 17.52 -29.50 15.17
C LYS A 40 16.88 -28.27 14.55
N ILE A 41 16.16 -27.45 15.34
CA ILE A 41 15.60 -26.17 14.87
C ILE A 41 16.73 -25.23 14.46
N LYS A 42 17.83 -25.14 15.22
CA LYS A 42 18.96 -24.27 14.88
C LYS A 42 19.64 -24.64 13.56
N ASP A 43 19.52 -25.90 13.11
CA ASP A 43 20.07 -26.37 11.84
C ASP A 43 19.19 -25.99 10.63
N ILE A 44 17.94 -25.57 10.87
CA ILE A 44 17.02 -25.13 9.80
C ILE A 44 17.43 -23.72 9.34
N GLN A 45 17.67 -23.56 8.05
CA GLN A 45 17.96 -22.26 7.45
C GLN A 45 16.76 -21.32 7.50
N GLU A 46 17.01 -20.01 7.47
CA GLU A 46 15.96 -18.97 7.45
C GLU A 46 15.08 -18.93 8.71
N ILE A 47 15.61 -19.43 9.84
CA ILE A 47 15.11 -19.14 11.18
C ILE A 47 15.81 -17.91 11.75
N SER A 48 15.04 -17.08 12.44
CA SER A 48 15.45 -15.84 13.08
C SER A 48 14.77 -15.72 14.44
N CYS A 49 15.34 -14.93 15.34
CA CYS A 49 14.76 -14.63 16.66
C CYS A 49 14.31 -15.85 17.49
N LEU A 50 15.06 -16.96 17.46
CA LEU A 50 14.80 -18.09 18.35
C LEU A 50 15.08 -17.67 19.80
N THR A 51 14.04 -17.67 20.62
CA THR A 51 14.06 -17.26 22.02
C THR A 51 13.35 -18.31 22.88
N THR A 52 13.85 -18.48 24.10
CA THR A 52 13.26 -19.36 25.11
C THR A 52 13.04 -18.56 26.37
N LEU A 53 11.82 -18.56 26.89
CA LEU A 53 11.43 -17.81 28.08
C LEU A 53 10.77 -18.76 29.09
N PRO A 54 11.10 -18.65 30.40
CA PRO A 54 10.36 -19.38 31.42
C PRO A 54 8.91 -18.88 31.45
N ALA A 55 7.97 -19.81 31.50
CA ALA A 55 6.54 -19.54 31.56
C ALA A 55 5.89 -20.40 32.64
N ARG A 56 4.82 -19.88 33.26
CA ARG A 56 3.94 -20.68 34.11
C ARG A 56 2.59 -20.81 33.43
N ILE A 57 2.24 -22.03 33.06
CA ILE A 57 0.96 -22.36 32.44
C ILE A 57 0.26 -23.33 33.38
N GLU A 58 -0.96 -22.98 33.79
CA GLU A 58 -1.77 -23.80 34.71
C GLU A 58 -1.07 -24.18 36.03
N GLY A 59 -0.09 -23.38 36.47
CA GLY A 59 0.64 -23.58 37.73
C GLY A 59 1.92 -24.42 37.61
N GLU A 60 2.22 -24.97 36.44
CA GLU A 60 3.46 -25.71 36.18
C GLU A 60 4.52 -24.83 35.52
N GLU A 61 5.79 -25.05 35.86
CA GLU A 61 6.92 -24.38 35.19
C GLU A 61 7.16 -25.04 33.83
N GLN A 62 7.02 -24.25 32.77
CA GLN A 62 7.21 -24.64 31.39
C GLN A 62 8.19 -23.67 30.71
N THR A 63 8.78 -24.08 29.59
CA THR A 63 9.57 -23.19 28.75
C THR A 63 8.79 -22.85 27.49
N ARG A 64 8.50 -21.56 27.28
CA ARG A 64 7.94 -21.06 26.03
C ARG A 64 9.07 -20.82 25.03
N VAL A 65 8.96 -21.45 23.88
CA VAL A 65 9.84 -21.23 22.73
C VAL A 65 9.11 -20.33 21.74
N SER A 66 9.79 -19.31 21.24
CA SER A 66 9.29 -18.43 20.19
C SER A 66 10.38 -18.27 19.13
N LEU A 67 10.04 -18.47 17.87
CA LEU A 67 10.95 -18.26 16.74
C LEU A 67 10.23 -17.61 15.58
N ASN A 68 10.94 -16.82 14.80
CA ASN A 68 10.45 -16.34 13.51
C ASN A 68 11.11 -17.10 12.37
N CYS A 69 10.38 -17.33 11.28
CA CYS A 69 10.90 -18.11 10.17
C CYS A 69 10.27 -17.68 8.84
N SER A 70 10.91 -18.03 7.72
CA SER A 70 10.28 -17.92 6.40
C SER A 70 9.14 -18.93 6.21
N GLN A 71 8.36 -18.78 5.14
CA GLN A 71 7.33 -19.77 4.75
C GLN A 71 7.95 -21.16 4.53
N LYS A 72 9.16 -21.21 3.98
CA LYS A 72 9.86 -22.47 3.69
C LYS A 72 10.29 -23.14 4.99
N ALA A 73 10.98 -22.41 5.86
CA ALA A 73 11.42 -22.90 7.17
C ALA A 73 10.25 -23.30 8.08
N LEU A 74 9.09 -22.63 7.96
CA LEU A 74 7.89 -23.02 8.69
C LEU A 74 7.49 -24.48 8.44
N LEU A 75 7.57 -24.95 7.19
CA LEU A 75 7.21 -26.33 6.86
C LEU A 75 8.13 -27.33 7.57
N GLU A 76 9.43 -27.03 7.63
CA GLU A 76 10.44 -27.86 8.30
C GLU A 76 10.24 -27.85 9.82
N VAL A 77 9.98 -26.68 10.42
CA VAL A 77 9.72 -26.54 11.86
C VAL A 77 8.45 -27.31 12.25
N VAL A 78 7.35 -27.14 11.51
CA VAL A 78 6.09 -27.83 11.82
C VAL A 78 6.23 -29.34 11.65
N ALA A 79 6.92 -29.80 10.61
CA ALA A 79 7.22 -31.22 10.43
C ALA A 79 8.03 -31.78 11.61
N LEU A 80 9.00 -31.03 12.11
CA LEU A 80 9.80 -31.41 13.27
C LEU A 80 8.96 -31.47 14.56
N LEU A 81 8.16 -30.43 14.83
CA LEU A 81 7.29 -30.38 16.01
C LEU A 81 6.21 -31.48 15.97
N SER A 82 5.73 -31.87 14.79
CA SER A 82 4.74 -32.95 14.63
C SER A 82 5.23 -34.32 15.09
N GLN A 83 6.56 -34.52 15.21
CA GLN A 83 7.14 -35.76 15.74
C GLN A 83 6.90 -35.91 17.25
N ASN A 84 6.47 -34.84 17.93
CA ASN A 84 6.12 -34.84 19.35
C ASN A 84 4.71 -34.27 19.55
N SER A 85 3.74 -35.15 19.81
CA SER A 85 2.32 -34.78 19.91
C SER A 85 2.05 -33.69 20.95
N LEU A 86 2.76 -33.71 22.08
CA LEU A 86 2.58 -32.72 23.16
C LEU A 86 3.00 -31.31 22.72
N LEU A 87 4.11 -31.20 21.99
CA LEU A 87 4.57 -29.90 21.47
C LEU A 87 3.66 -29.41 20.35
N TYR A 88 3.27 -30.32 19.44
CA TYR A 88 2.43 -29.99 18.29
C TYR A 88 1.06 -29.45 18.73
N HIS A 89 0.42 -30.05 19.73
CA HIS A 89 -0.87 -29.59 20.24
C HIS A 89 -0.81 -28.23 20.95
N LYS A 90 0.36 -27.85 21.48
CA LYS A 90 0.62 -26.56 22.12
C LYS A 90 1.31 -25.56 21.17
N THR A 91 1.36 -25.84 19.86
CA THR A 91 2.01 -24.97 18.87
C THR A 91 1.03 -23.98 18.28
N GLU A 92 1.37 -22.70 18.35
CA GLU A 92 0.70 -21.59 17.68
C GLU A 92 1.55 -21.05 16.54
N ILE A 93 0.91 -20.74 15.41
CA ILE A 93 1.57 -20.15 14.24
C ILE A 93 0.89 -18.82 13.93
N LEU A 94 1.66 -17.74 13.94
CA LEU A 94 1.19 -16.41 13.60
C LEU A 94 1.82 -15.94 12.29
N LEU A 95 1.00 -15.50 11.35
CA LEU A 95 1.47 -14.80 10.15
C LEU A 95 1.89 -13.38 10.57
N LEU A 96 3.16 -13.05 10.37
CA LEU A 96 3.66 -11.70 10.63
C LEU A 96 3.23 -10.77 9.50
N GLN A 97 3.05 -9.49 9.82
CA GLN A 97 2.71 -8.45 8.86
C GLN A 97 3.80 -7.40 8.79
N LYS A 98 4.02 -6.86 7.59
CA LYS A 98 4.87 -5.71 7.40
C LYS A 98 4.14 -4.46 7.88
N PRO A 99 4.77 -3.58 8.67
CA PRO A 99 4.13 -2.35 9.09
C PRO A 99 3.82 -1.47 7.89
N LEU A 100 2.73 -0.68 7.97
CA LEU A 100 2.41 0.32 6.98
C LEU A 100 3.43 1.47 7.04
N LEU A 101 3.82 1.99 5.88
CA LEU A 101 4.62 3.19 5.77
C LEU A 101 3.70 4.41 5.83
N PRO A 102 3.84 5.30 6.82
CA PRO A 102 3.03 6.50 6.91
C PRO A 102 3.07 7.31 5.61
N HIS A 103 1.91 7.80 5.18
CA HIS A 103 1.74 8.67 4.00
C HIS A 103 2.23 8.09 2.65
N THR A 104 2.56 6.79 2.61
CA THR A 104 3.13 6.13 1.43
C THR A 104 2.14 5.12 0.87
N GLY A 105 1.99 5.09 -0.45
CA GLY A 105 1.00 4.24 -1.11
C GLY A 105 0.56 4.80 -2.46
N MET A 106 -0.19 3.98 -3.20
CA MET A 106 -0.77 4.37 -4.49
C MET A 106 -2.05 5.18 -4.31
N GLY A 107 -2.23 6.17 -5.16
CA GLY A 107 -3.39 7.07 -5.18
C GLY A 107 -3.58 7.87 -3.89
N ARG A 108 -4.53 8.81 -3.88
CA ARG A 108 -4.85 9.62 -2.71
C ARG A 108 -6.36 9.80 -2.57
N LEU A 109 -6.88 9.60 -1.37
CA LEU A 109 -8.20 10.12 -0.99
C LEU A 109 -8.00 11.49 -0.35
N CYS A 110 -8.44 12.53 -1.05
CA CYS A 110 -8.40 13.90 -0.58
C CYS A 110 -9.77 14.28 -0.01
N THR A 111 -9.79 14.75 1.24
CA THR A 111 -10.99 15.33 1.86
C THR A 111 -10.80 16.84 2.02
N LEU A 112 -11.57 17.62 1.28
CA LEU A 112 -11.50 19.08 1.31
C LEU A 112 -12.05 19.60 2.65
N SER A 113 -11.50 20.68 3.20
CA SER A 113 -12.04 21.29 4.43
C SER A 113 -13.46 21.82 4.23
N HIS A 114 -13.73 22.41 3.06
CA HIS A 114 -15.06 22.83 2.62
C HIS A 114 -15.37 22.21 1.25
N PRO A 115 -16.61 21.75 0.99
CA PRO A 115 -16.99 21.31 -0.33
C PRO A 115 -16.80 22.43 -1.37
N VAL A 116 -16.45 22.04 -2.58
CA VAL A 116 -16.24 22.94 -3.73
C VAL A 116 -17.08 22.43 -4.89
N SER A 117 -17.62 23.30 -5.74
CA SER A 117 -18.36 22.85 -6.93
C SER A 117 -17.45 22.07 -7.88
N LEU A 118 -18.05 21.16 -8.64
CA LEU A 118 -17.33 20.41 -9.65
C LEU A 118 -16.77 21.33 -10.75
N SER A 119 -17.50 22.37 -11.14
CA SER A 119 -17.07 23.43 -12.07
C SER A 119 -15.77 24.10 -11.62
N ASP A 120 -15.69 24.53 -10.35
CA ASP A 120 -14.47 25.13 -9.78
C ASP A 120 -13.29 24.15 -9.78
N ILE A 121 -13.54 22.87 -9.49
CA ILE A 121 -12.49 21.84 -9.50
C ILE A 121 -11.95 21.64 -10.92
N ILE A 122 -12.82 21.59 -11.92
CA ILE A 122 -12.45 21.47 -13.33
C ILE A 122 -11.50 22.59 -13.74
N GLU A 123 -11.84 23.84 -13.44
CA GLU A 123 -11.02 24.99 -13.80
C GLU A 123 -9.67 24.99 -13.05
N ARG A 124 -9.65 24.57 -11.79
CA ARG A 124 -8.40 24.39 -11.03
C ARG A 124 -7.52 23.30 -11.64
N ILE A 125 -8.09 22.18 -12.07
CA ILE A 125 -7.34 21.08 -12.70
C ILE A 125 -6.76 21.53 -14.05
N LYS A 126 -7.57 22.17 -14.91
CA LYS A 126 -7.11 22.72 -16.19
C LYS A 126 -5.95 23.69 -16.00
N SER A 127 -6.08 24.62 -15.04
CA SER A 127 -5.02 25.59 -14.73
C SER A 127 -3.76 24.90 -14.20
N HIS A 128 -3.90 23.94 -13.27
CA HIS A 128 -2.78 23.22 -12.67
C HIS A 128 -2.01 22.35 -13.68
N LEU A 129 -2.73 21.57 -14.48
CA LEU A 129 -2.15 20.68 -15.50
C LEU A 129 -1.85 21.40 -16.83
N LYS A 130 -2.23 22.69 -16.94
CA LYS A 130 -2.11 23.52 -18.15
C LYS A 130 -2.81 22.90 -19.37
N LEU A 131 -3.99 22.33 -19.14
CA LEU A 131 -4.80 21.67 -20.17
C LEU A 131 -5.94 22.58 -20.63
N PRO A 132 -6.14 22.77 -21.96
CA PRO A 132 -7.29 23.53 -22.46
C PRO A 132 -8.61 22.76 -22.27
N HIS A 133 -8.55 21.43 -22.32
CA HIS A 133 -9.69 20.54 -22.24
C HIS A 133 -9.40 19.36 -21.31
N ILE A 134 -10.46 18.84 -20.71
CA ILE A 134 -10.46 17.60 -19.93
C ILE A 134 -11.71 16.80 -20.33
N ARG A 135 -11.73 15.51 -19.99
CA ARG A 135 -12.91 14.67 -20.19
C ARG A 135 -13.64 14.51 -18.87
N LEU A 136 -14.95 14.68 -18.88
CA LEU A 136 -15.81 14.59 -17.71
C LEU A 136 -16.91 13.57 -17.96
N ALA A 137 -17.12 12.68 -17.00
CA ALA A 137 -18.36 11.93 -16.83
C ALA A 137 -19.02 12.38 -15.53
N LEU A 138 -20.25 12.87 -15.59
CA LEU A 138 -21.00 13.26 -14.41
C LEU A 138 -21.58 12.02 -13.74
N GLY A 139 -21.45 11.94 -12.42
CA GLY A 139 -22.13 10.92 -11.63
C GLY A 139 -23.65 11.02 -11.78
N MET A 140 -24.35 9.90 -11.61
CA MET A 140 -25.81 9.87 -11.68
C MET A 140 -26.43 10.90 -10.72
N GLY A 141 -27.28 11.77 -11.26
CA GLY A 141 -27.93 12.85 -10.50
C GLY A 141 -27.01 14.03 -10.13
N LYS A 142 -25.76 14.06 -10.62
CA LYS A 142 -24.81 15.17 -10.39
C LYS A 142 -24.85 16.18 -11.53
N THR A 143 -24.48 17.39 -11.20
CA THR A 143 -24.35 18.54 -12.10
C THR A 143 -22.99 19.20 -11.88
N LEU A 144 -22.63 20.16 -12.73
CA LEU A 144 -21.39 20.94 -12.57
C LEU A 144 -21.36 21.74 -11.25
N GLU A 145 -22.54 22.06 -10.69
CA GLU A 145 -22.65 22.77 -9.42
C GLU A 145 -22.73 21.84 -8.21
N SER A 146 -22.70 20.53 -8.42
CA SER A 146 -22.71 19.56 -7.33
C SER A 146 -21.45 19.71 -6.46
N PRO A 147 -21.60 19.68 -5.12
CA PRO A 147 -20.47 19.82 -4.22
C PRO A 147 -19.62 18.55 -4.22
N VAL A 148 -18.30 18.74 -4.25
CA VAL A 148 -17.28 17.70 -4.06
C VAL A 148 -16.59 17.96 -2.73
N LYS A 149 -16.65 16.99 -1.84
CA LYS A 149 -15.98 16.99 -0.53
C LYS A 149 -14.84 15.98 -0.49
N LYS A 150 -15.06 14.79 -1.06
CA LYS A 150 -14.07 13.71 -1.19
C LYS A 150 -13.70 13.50 -2.65
N ALA A 151 -12.42 13.54 -2.97
CA ALA A 151 -11.90 13.22 -4.29
C ALA A 151 -10.86 12.10 -4.18
N ALA A 152 -11.06 10.99 -4.89
CA ALA A 152 -10.08 9.93 -5.04
C ALA A 152 -9.25 10.17 -6.31
N LEU A 153 -7.94 10.10 -6.16
CA LEU A 153 -6.96 10.56 -7.14
C LEU A 153 -5.97 9.44 -7.45
N CYS A 154 -5.62 9.24 -8.72
CA CYS A 154 -4.47 8.44 -9.11
C CYS A 154 -3.95 8.96 -10.45
N ALA A 155 -2.70 9.42 -10.53
CA ALA A 155 -2.10 9.75 -11.82
C ALA A 155 -1.95 8.48 -12.69
N GLY A 156 -1.89 8.68 -14.02
CA GLY A 156 -1.75 7.60 -15.00
C GLY A 156 -3.03 6.77 -15.18
N SER A 157 -2.88 5.45 -15.33
CA SER A 157 -4.02 4.51 -15.49
C SER A 157 -4.59 4.06 -14.14
N GLY A 158 -5.32 4.95 -13.47
CA GLY A 158 -5.81 4.77 -12.11
C GLY A 158 -7.03 3.86 -11.90
N SER A 159 -7.61 3.24 -12.93
CA SER A 159 -8.82 2.39 -12.82
C SER A 159 -8.79 1.44 -11.61
N SER A 160 -7.73 0.62 -11.50
CA SER A 160 -7.60 -0.40 -10.45
C SER A 160 -7.41 0.19 -9.06
N VAL A 161 -6.75 1.35 -8.97
CA VAL A 161 -6.48 2.06 -7.72
C VAL A 161 -7.77 2.71 -7.19
N LEU A 162 -8.60 3.24 -8.09
CA LEU A 162 -9.82 3.98 -7.75
C LEU A 162 -11.06 3.09 -7.58
N LYS A 163 -11.04 1.86 -8.12
CA LYS A 163 -12.19 0.96 -8.10
C LYS A 163 -12.72 0.73 -6.68
N GLY A 164 -14.03 0.94 -6.49
CA GLY A 164 -14.72 0.73 -5.23
C GLY A 164 -14.43 1.78 -4.14
N MET A 165 -13.76 2.89 -4.46
CA MET A 165 -13.47 3.94 -3.48
C MET A 165 -14.68 4.88 -3.29
N GLU A 166 -15.10 5.08 -2.05
CA GLU A 166 -16.18 6.04 -1.77
C GLU A 166 -15.68 7.50 -1.88
N ALA A 167 -16.05 8.18 -2.95
CA ALA A 167 -15.73 9.59 -3.20
C ALA A 167 -16.84 10.27 -4.01
N ASP A 168 -16.85 11.61 -4.01
CA ASP A 168 -17.74 12.39 -4.89
C ASP A 168 -17.15 12.51 -6.31
N LEU A 169 -15.82 12.42 -6.41
CA LEU A 169 -15.05 12.62 -7.63
C LEU A 169 -13.89 11.62 -7.72
N TYR A 170 -13.72 11.03 -8.89
CA TYR A 170 -12.50 10.37 -9.32
C TYR A 170 -11.71 11.27 -10.28
N LEU A 171 -10.40 11.37 -10.08
CA LEU A 171 -9.50 12.03 -11.02
C LEU A 171 -8.32 11.11 -11.35
N THR A 172 -8.17 10.81 -12.63
CA THR A 172 -7.08 9.98 -13.14
C THR A 172 -6.66 10.41 -14.55
N GLY A 173 -5.57 9.86 -15.07
CA GLY A 173 -5.23 10.03 -16.47
C GLY A 173 -6.23 9.27 -17.34
N GLU A 174 -6.35 7.96 -17.08
CA GLU A 174 -7.12 7.04 -17.91
C GLU A 174 -8.04 6.15 -17.07
N MET A 175 -9.16 5.75 -17.67
CA MET A 175 -10.11 4.78 -17.12
C MET A 175 -10.85 4.08 -18.27
N SER A 176 -11.16 2.79 -18.12
CA SER A 176 -11.92 2.05 -19.14
C SER A 176 -13.38 2.52 -19.21
N HIS A 177 -14.05 2.36 -20.36
CA HIS A 177 -15.44 2.76 -20.51
C HIS A 177 -16.37 2.14 -19.45
N HIS A 178 -16.20 0.85 -19.16
CA HIS A 178 -17.02 0.15 -18.17
C HIS A 178 -16.75 0.61 -16.74
N ASP A 179 -15.48 0.92 -16.39
CA ASP A 179 -15.16 1.47 -15.06
C ASP A 179 -15.76 2.88 -14.89
N ILE A 180 -15.79 3.70 -15.95
CA ILE A 180 -16.46 5.01 -15.92
C ILE A 180 -17.97 4.83 -15.69
N LEU A 181 -18.61 3.93 -16.42
CA LEU A 181 -20.05 3.67 -16.26
C LEU A 181 -20.38 3.19 -14.84
N ASP A 182 -19.56 2.32 -14.27
CA ASP A 182 -19.72 1.84 -12.90
C ASP A 182 -19.58 2.99 -11.89
N ALA A 183 -18.55 3.83 -12.00
CA ALA A 183 -18.38 5.00 -11.14
C ALA A 183 -19.57 5.97 -11.26
N VAL A 184 -20.02 6.26 -12.49
CA VAL A 184 -21.17 7.12 -12.75
C VAL A 184 -22.43 6.56 -12.13
N ALA A 185 -22.71 5.27 -12.29
CA ALA A 185 -23.88 4.60 -11.70
C ALA A 185 -23.90 4.70 -10.18
N ASN A 186 -22.73 4.69 -9.53
CA ASN A 186 -22.55 4.90 -8.10
C ASN A 186 -22.61 6.39 -7.68
N GLY A 187 -22.98 7.31 -8.58
CA GLY A 187 -23.10 8.73 -8.30
C GLY A 187 -21.76 9.48 -8.22
N ILE A 188 -20.66 8.84 -8.64
CA ILE A 188 -19.31 9.40 -8.62
C ILE A 188 -19.03 10.07 -9.96
N SER A 189 -18.60 11.34 -9.94
CA SER A 189 -18.14 12.00 -11.16
C SER A 189 -16.71 11.57 -11.48
N VAL A 190 -16.34 11.48 -12.75
CA VAL A 190 -15.00 11.07 -13.20
C VAL A 190 -14.41 12.15 -14.09
N ILE A 191 -13.22 12.63 -13.74
CA ILE A 191 -12.40 13.50 -14.60
C ILE A 191 -11.21 12.68 -15.10
N LEU A 192 -11.02 12.71 -16.43
CA LEU A 192 -9.86 12.15 -17.10
C LEU A 192 -9.03 13.27 -17.72
N CYS A 193 -7.72 13.20 -17.48
CA CYS A 193 -6.76 14.19 -17.97
C CYS A 193 -5.71 13.60 -18.90
N GLU A 194 -5.86 12.35 -19.32
CA GLU A 194 -4.87 11.56 -20.08
C GLU A 194 -3.58 11.27 -19.28
N HIS A 195 -2.90 10.18 -19.62
CA HIS A 195 -1.86 9.57 -18.79
C HIS A 195 -0.70 10.52 -18.52
N SER A 196 -0.06 10.99 -19.60
CA SER A 196 1.19 11.74 -19.52
C SER A 196 0.98 13.08 -18.82
N ASN A 197 -0.17 13.70 -19.06
CA ASN A 197 -0.50 15.01 -18.49
C ASN A 197 -0.61 14.96 -16.96
N THR A 198 -1.12 13.85 -16.41
CA THR A 198 -1.24 13.71 -14.94
C THR A 198 0.07 13.39 -14.24
N GLU A 199 1.06 12.84 -14.94
CA GLU A 199 2.34 12.41 -14.35
C GLU A 199 3.47 13.41 -14.58
N ARG A 200 3.47 14.11 -15.74
CA ARG A 200 4.61 14.92 -16.18
C ARG A 200 4.97 16.05 -15.23
N GLY A 201 3.99 16.59 -14.48
CA GLY A 201 4.24 17.62 -13.47
C GLY A 201 5.32 17.21 -12.47
N PHE A 202 5.40 15.92 -12.13
CA PHE A 202 6.39 15.38 -11.20
C PHE A 202 7.84 15.48 -11.70
N LEU A 203 8.08 15.55 -13.02
CA LEU A 203 9.45 15.62 -13.55
C LEU A 203 10.20 16.88 -13.11
N SER A 204 9.50 17.99 -12.90
CA SER A 204 10.12 19.20 -12.35
C SER A 204 10.58 19.01 -10.91
N GLU A 205 9.72 18.40 -10.08
CA GLU A 205 10.06 18.08 -8.69
C GLU A 205 11.21 17.08 -8.62
N LEU A 206 11.17 16.05 -9.47
CA LEU A 206 12.22 15.04 -9.57
C LEU A 206 13.56 15.65 -9.97
N ARG A 207 13.58 16.56 -10.96
CA ARG A 207 14.78 17.30 -11.34
C ARG A 207 15.37 18.02 -10.14
N ASP A 208 14.55 18.75 -9.37
CA ASP A 208 15.01 19.54 -8.24
C ASP A 208 15.53 18.64 -7.10
N MET A 209 14.85 17.53 -6.82
CA MET A 209 15.30 16.51 -5.86
C MET A 209 16.65 15.90 -6.25
N LEU A 210 16.81 15.56 -7.53
CA LEU A 210 18.06 14.99 -8.06
C LEU A 210 19.18 16.03 -8.05
N ALA A 211 18.91 17.29 -8.36
CA ALA A 211 19.90 18.37 -8.33
C ALA A 211 20.50 18.51 -6.92
N ILE A 212 19.65 18.46 -5.89
CA ILE A 212 20.08 18.47 -4.48
C ILE A 212 20.90 17.21 -4.15
N HIS A 213 20.38 16.01 -4.45
CA HIS A 213 21.05 14.75 -4.13
C HIS A 213 22.41 14.61 -4.81
N LEU A 214 22.53 15.09 -6.05
CA LEU A 214 23.74 15.05 -6.84
C LEU A 214 24.62 16.29 -6.64
N GLN A 215 24.32 17.12 -5.64
CA GLN A 215 25.10 18.30 -5.24
C GLN A 215 25.37 19.26 -6.41
N ASN A 216 24.42 19.37 -7.34
CA ASN A 216 24.52 20.17 -8.57
C ASN A 216 25.76 19.85 -9.43
N LYS A 217 26.36 18.65 -9.30
CA LYS A 217 27.53 18.23 -10.09
C LYS A 217 27.19 17.74 -11.49
N ILE A 218 25.93 17.40 -11.71
CA ILE A 218 25.42 16.85 -12.97
C ILE A 218 24.32 17.79 -13.46
N ASN A 219 24.36 18.11 -14.76
CA ASN A 219 23.28 18.84 -15.41
C ASN A 219 22.09 17.91 -15.65
N ILE A 220 20.92 18.24 -15.09
CA ILE A 220 19.70 17.46 -15.21
C ILE A 220 18.70 18.26 -16.04
N ILE A 221 18.27 17.67 -17.16
CA ILE A 221 17.38 18.33 -18.12
C ILE A 221 16.08 17.53 -18.21
N VAL A 222 14.95 18.22 -18.12
CA VAL A 222 13.62 17.64 -18.39
C VAL A 222 13.34 17.76 -19.89
N SER A 223 12.94 16.66 -20.53
CA SER A 223 12.65 16.66 -21.98
C SER A 223 11.53 17.65 -22.32
N GLU A 224 11.70 18.42 -23.40
CA GLU A 224 10.64 19.29 -23.95
C GLU A 224 9.91 18.65 -25.14
N LYS A 225 10.47 17.57 -25.71
CA LYS A 225 9.91 16.89 -26.89
C LYS A 225 8.86 15.85 -26.53
N ASP A 226 9.05 15.21 -25.39
CA ASP A 226 8.15 14.19 -24.88
C ASP A 226 6.84 14.83 -24.39
N ARG A 227 5.71 14.28 -24.83
CA ARG A 227 4.37 14.84 -24.62
C ARG A 227 3.32 13.76 -24.78
N ASP A 228 2.11 14.04 -24.31
CA ASP A 228 1.00 13.12 -24.49
C ASP A 228 0.75 12.83 -25.99
N PRO A 229 0.57 11.55 -26.38
CA PRO A 229 0.35 11.18 -27.77
C PRO A 229 -1.06 11.53 -28.26
N LEU A 230 -2.03 11.74 -27.36
CA LEU A 230 -3.40 12.04 -27.72
C LEU A 230 -3.60 13.55 -27.85
N GLN A 231 -4.32 13.95 -28.91
CA GLN A 231 -4.65 15.35 -29.16
C GLN A 231 -6.14 15.46 -29.46
N VAL A 232 -6.76 16.55 -28.98
CA VAL A 232 -8.09 16.94 -29.41
C VAL A 232 -7.93 17.57 -30.80
N ALA A 233 -8.53 16.94 -31.81
CA ALA A 233 -8.48 17.37 -33.21
C ALA A 233 -9.52 18.46 -33.52
#